data_AF-A0A0F9FGJ7-F1
#
_entry.id   AF-A0A0F9FGJ7-F1
#
_cell.length_a   1.000
_cell.length_b   1.000
_cell.length_c   1.000
_cell.angle_alpha   90.00
_cell.angle_beta   90.00
_cell.angle_gamma   90.00
#
_symmetry.space_group_name_H-M   'P 1'
#
loop_
_entity.id
_entity.type
_entity.pdbx_description
1 polymer ?
#
loop_
_entity_poly.entity_id
_entity_poly.type
_entity_poly.pdbx_seq_one_letter_code
_entity_poly.pdbx_strand_id
1 'polypeptide(L)'
;LKIYIIRTYDFTPREITEFLKNSYFKKSDEKLKKFMDAYMIEVDPINSDIYHLKMEYIRSKKKFHFIIFQEDKYWVVITLVKKKELKNTLISILNKIPFLKLLEITNRHLEDLISDQNYEDDIIGFIAKYQPYNSKEKRKITINVYGGDLEDLSNIRDIFFVEPKTFKYSLSNSPSSVIEGKIFNEGFFTMKYVEQGYELFAIDTINKLTKSFQEIDKLYEDSSKYKNSPTILNKGNGLLINSIYSIVINIKKKRIKSPNGSKSERDQTTFDIINNKIIEYFSNRSRYQIYSEDKFSHFICDKETRSKVQISIEPQKYNIILYPFKNCSDMSLRDICNGINRVEHSFNLIKSFIIN
;
A
#
# COMPACT_ATOMS: atom_id res chain seq x y z
N LEU A 1 -4.94 7.89 22.92
CA LEU A 1 -3.58 8.03 22.36
C LEU A 1 -3.56 7.65 20.87
N LYS A 2 -2.76 8.31 20.03
CA LYS A 2 -2.48 7.88 18.63
C LYS A 2 -0.99 7.71 18.46
N ILE A 3 -0.59 6.63 17.81
CA ILE A 3 0.80 6.25 17.58
C ILE A 3 0.97 6.07 16.07
N TYR A 4 1.90 6.81 15.47
CA TYR A 4 2.26 6.74 14.05
C TYR A 4 3.66 6.19 13.89
N ILE A 5 3.88 5.37 12.87
CA ILE A 5 5.20 4.83 12.56
C ILE A 5 5.63 5.34 11.20
N ILE A 6 6.74 6.08 11.19
CA ILE A 6 7.21 6.83 10.04
C ILE A 6 8.61 6.35 9.72
N ARG A 7 8.88 6.02 8.47
CA ARG A 7 10.21 5.70 7.97
C ARG A 7 10.93 6.97 7.55
N THR A 8 12.22 7.06 7.87
CA THR A 8 12.91 8.35 7.92
C THR A 8 14.11 8.50 7.00
N TYR A 9 14.57 7.44 6.33
CA TYR A 9 15.70 7.50 5.37
C TYR A 9 16.86 8.39 5.83
N ASP A 10 17.30 8.20 7.08
CA ASP A 10 18.37 8.95 7.77
C ASP A 10 18.08 10.43 8.09
N PHE A 11 16.85 10.90 7.86
CA PHE A 11 16.37 12.21 8.27
C PHE A 11 16.07 12.25 9.77
N THR A 12 16.54 13.30 10.46
CA THR A 12 16.39 13.48 11.91
C THR A 12 15.33 14.53 12.24
N PRO A 13 14.61 14.43 13.39
CA PRO A 13 13.59 15.42 13.74
C PRO A 13 14.13 16.85 13.85
N ARG A 14 15.39 17.01 14.25
CA ARG A 14 16.06 18.32 14.37
C ARG A 14 16.11 19.07 13.04
N GLU A 15 16.18 18.34 11.93
CA GLU A 15 16.29 18.90 10.58
C GLU A 15 14.96 19.41 10.04
N ILE A 16 13.81 19.09 10.66
CA ILE A 16 12.48 19.49 10.16
C ILE A 16 12.41 21.00 9.92
N THR A 17 12.77 21.79 10.93
CA THR A 17 12.62 23.25 10.87
C THR A 17 13.55 23.87 9.83
N GLU A 18 14.81 23.40 9.78
CA GLU A 18 15.79 23.88 8.83
C GLU A 18 15.43 23.48 7.40
N PHE A 19 15.03 22.23 7.17
CA PHE A 19 14.60 21.73 5.87
C PHE A 19 13.41 22.54 5.32
N LEU A 20 12.41 22.80 6.15
CA LEU A 20 11.22 23.58 5.75
C LEU A 20 11.58 25.04 5.44
N LYS A 21 12.43 25.68 6.26
CA LYS A 21 12.92 27.05 6.01
C LYS A 21 13.72 27.12 4.70
N ASN A 22 14.68 26.23 4.52
CA ASN A 22 15.50 26.18 3.31
C ASN A 22 14.64 25.93 2.06
N SER A 23 13.63 25.07 2.16
CA SER A 23 12.68 24.80 1.07
C SER A 23 11.78 26.00 0.77
N TYR A 24 11.39 26.76 1.78
CA TYR A 24 10.57 27.97 1.65
C TYR A 24 11.27 29.07 0.84
N PHE A 25 12.58 29.27 1.05
CA PHE A 25 13.36 30.29 0.33
C PHE A 25 13.84 29.84 -1.07
N LYS A 26 14.04 28.54 -1.29
CA LYS A 26 14.59 28.00 -2.55
C LYS A 26 13.56 27.72 -3.65
N LYS A 27 12.26 27.60 -3.33
CA LYS A 27 11.22 27.22 -4.31
C LYS A 27 9.99 28.12 -4.28
N SER A 28 9.39 28.35 -5.45
CA SER A 28 8.08 28.99 -5.62
C SER A 28 6.91 28.04 -5.31
N ASP A 29 7.01 27.22 -4.26
CA ASP A 29 5.91 26.32 -3.88
C ASP A 29 4.89 27.08 -3.00
N GLU A 30 3.81 27.56 -3.63
CA GLU A 30 2.73 28.25 -2.93
C GLU A 30 2.11 27.43 -1.79
N LYS A 31 2.08 26.09 -1.89
CA LYS A 31 1.49 25.24 -0.85
C LYS A 31 2.39 25.18 0.37
N LEU A 32 3.71 25.16 0.16
CA LEU A 32 4.68 25.26 1.25
C LEU A 32 4.62 26.64 1.90
N LYS A 33 4.55 27.72 1.11
CA LYS A 33 4.44 29.09 1.63
C LYS A 33 3.21 29.28 2.51
N LYS A 34 2.02 28.96 1.98
CA LYS A 34 0.76 29.02 2.74
C LYS A 34 0.80 28.20 4.03
N PHE A 35 1.54 27.10 4.06
CA PHE A 35 1.70 26.28 5.26
C PHE A 35 2.63 26.93 6.29
N MET A 36 3.78 27.45 5.86
CA MET A 36 4.73 28.14 6.74
C MET A 36 4.17 29.48 7.27
N ASP A 37 3.36 30.18 6.47
CA ASP A 37 2.67 31.41 6.89
C ASP A 37 1.54 31.13 7.89
N ALA A 38 1.02 29.91 7.89
CA ALA A 38 -0.07 29.47 8.75
C ALA A 38 0.42 28.94 10.10
N TYR A 39 1.61 28.32 10.14
CA TYR A 39 2.08 27.57 11.29
C TYR A 39 3.48 27.99 11.73
N MET A 40 3.62 28.19 13.03
CA MET A 40 4.92 28.20 13.70
C MET A 40 5.28 26.76 14.07
N ILE A 41 6.52 26.34 13.76
CA ILE A 41 6.98 24.96 13.96
C ILE A 41 8.29 25.00 14.74
N GLU A 42 8.33 24.27 15.84
CA GLU A 42 9.48 24.16 16.73
C GLU A 42 9.73 22.68 17.05
N VAL A 43 11.00 22.28 17.08
CA VAL A 43 11.41 20.93 17.45
C VAL A 43 12.45 21.04 18.56
N ASP A 44 12.07 20.62 19.76
CA ASP A 44 12.93 20.65 20.93
C ASP A 44 13.41 19.22 21.25
N PRO A 45 14.72 18.96 21.37
CA PRO A 45 15.19 17.68 21.89
C PRO A 45 14.85 17.57 23.39
N ILE A 46 14.21 16.46 23.79
CA ILE A 46 14.01 16.11 25.20
C ILE A 46 15.23 15.33 25.71
N ASN A 47 15.73 14.39 24.90
CA ASN A 47 16.99 13.68 25.11
C ASN A 47 17.64 13.31 23.76
N SER A 48 18.56 12.32 23.71
CA SER A 48 19.24 11.89 22.48
C SER A 48 18.26 11.44 21.37
N ASP A 49 17.22 10.71 21.75
CA ASP A 49 16.36 9.95 20.84
C ASP A 49 14.89 10.37 20.94
N ILE A 50 14.56 11.30 21.84
CA ILE A 50 13.19 11.80 22.06
C ILE A 50 13.14 13.29 21.73
N TYR A 51 12.15 13.66 20.91
CA TYR A 51 11.92 15.01 20.44
C TYR A 51 10.49 15.45 20.69
N HIS A 52 10.33 16.73 21.00
CA HIS A 52 9.03 17.39 21.07
C HIS A 52 8.86 18.29 19.86
N LEU A 53 8.02 17.85 18.91
CA LEU A 53 7.56 18.69 17.81
C LEU A 53 6.32 19.47 18.28
N LYS A 54 6.46 20.79 18.35
CA LYS A 54 5.40 21.74 18.63
C LYS A 54 5.01 22.44 17.35
N MET A 55 3.70 22.51 17.08
CA MET A 55 3.16 23.33 16.01
C MET A 55 2.10 24.27 16.57
N GLU A 56 2.12 25.52 16.18
CA GLU A 56 1.10 26.51 16.55
C GLU A 56 0.46 27.10 15.31
N TYR A 57 -0.86 27.03 15.20
CA TYR A 57 -1.59 27.72 14.14
C TYR A 57 -1.72 29.20 14.48
N ILE A 58 -1.00 30.05 13.74
CA ILE A 58 -0.74 31.46 14.08
C ILE A 58 -2.04 32.25 14.34
N ARG A 59 -3.04 32.08 13.48
CA ARG A 59 -4.30 32.84 13.56
C ARG A 59 -5.13 32.52 14.80
N SER A 60 -5.16 31.26 15.20
CA SER A 60 -6.00 30.80 16.32
C SER A 60 -5.24 30.60 17.63
N LYS A 61 -3.91 30.65 17.59
CA LYS A 61 -3.01 30.29 18.69
C LYS A 61 -3.19 28.86 19.21
N LYS A 62 -3.85 28.01 18.43
CA LYS A 62 -4.03 26.60 18.75
C LYS A 62 -2.72 25.85 18.61
N LYS A 63 -2.36 25.12 19.66
CA LYS A 63 -1.12 24.35 19.75
C LYS A 63 -1.37 22.87 19.51
N PHE A 64 -0.42 22.23 18.84
CA PHE A 64 -0.39 20.81 18.53
C PHE A 64 0.95 20.26 18.99
N HIS A 65 0.89 19.11 19.66
CA HIS A 65 2.06 18.49 20.27
C HIS A 65 2.22 17.07 19.77
N PHE A 66 3.47 16.73 19.44
CA PHE A 66 3.88 15.42 18.97
C PHE A 66 5.17 15.05 19.70
N ILE A 67 5.18 13.89 20.34
CA ILE A 67 6.39 13.30 20.92
C ILE A 67 6.92 12.29 19.92
N ILE A 68 8.18 12.44 19.50
CA ILE A 68 8.81 11.62 18.49
C ILE A 68 9.92 10.82 19.17
N PHE A 69 9.81 9.50 19.15
CA PHE A 69 10.88 8.58 19.51
C PHE A 69 11.59 8.15 18.23
N GLN A 70 12.88 8.42 18.15
CA GLN A 70 13.72 8.06 17.02
C GLN A 70 14.37 6.70 17.31
N GLU A 71 14.11 5.72 16.44
CA GLU A 71 14.62 4.35 16.54
C GLU A 71 15.14 3.92 15.16
N ASP A 72 16.46 3.83 15.00
CA ASP A 72 17.10 3.49 13.72
C ASP A 72 16.58 4.35 12.54
N LYS A 73 15.91 3.71 11.57
CA LYS A 73 15.31 4.31 10.37
C LYS A 73 13.84 4.68 10.54
N TYR A 74 13.34 4.69 11.77
CA TYR A 74 11.94 4.89 12.08
C TYR A 74 11.75 5.95 13.16
N TRP A 75 10.62 6.64 13.07
CA TRP A 75 10.08 7.48 14.12
C TRP A 75 8.76 6.89 14.60
N VAL A 76 8.64 6.73 15.92
CA VAL A 76 7.38 6.46 16.61
C VAL A 76 6.84 7.79 17.12
N VAL A 77 5.76 8.28 16.53
CA VAL A 77 5.17 9.58 16.87
C VAL A 77 3.89 9.40 17.68
N ILE A 78 3.91 9.89 18.92
CA ILE A 78 2.80 9.83 19.85
C ILE A 78 2.10 11.19 19.95
N THR A 79 0.76 11.20 19.84
CA THR A 79 -0.02 12.44 19.92
C THR A 79 -1.46 12.26 20.39
N LEU A 80 -2.01 13.35 20.95
CA LEU A 80 -3.44 13.48 21.30
C LEU A 80 -4.25 14.27 20.25
N VAL A 81 -3.58 14.87 19.25
CA VAL A 81 -4.22 15.71 18.21
C VAL A 81 -5.37 14.98 17.51
N LYS A 82 -6.49 15.66 17.27
CA LYS A 82 -7.69 15.04 16.68
C LYS A 82 -7.43 14.63 15.23
N LYS A 83 -8.07 13.54 14.77
CA LYS A 83 -7.87 13.00 13.40
C LYS A 83 -8.13 14.04 12.29
N LYS A 84 -9.11 14.93 12.48
CA LYS A 84 -9.43 16.02 11.53
C LYS A 84 -8.29 17.02 11.38
N GLU A 85 -7.47 17.19 12.41
CA GLU A 85 -6.38 18.18 12.49
C GLU A 85 -5.04 17.60 12.05
N LEU A 86 -4.86 16.27 12.21
CA LEU A 86 -3.65 15.55 11.79
C LEU A 86 -3.30 15.75 10.32
N LYS A 87 -4.33 15.84 9.45
CA LYS A 87 -4.16 16.09 8.01
C LYS A 87 -3.42 17.39 7.72
N ASN A 88 -3.66 18.43 8.53
CA ASN A 88 -3.11 19.76 8.33
C ASN A 88 -1.84 20.01 9.16
N THR A 89 -1.45 19.06 10.02
CA THR A 89 -0.30 19.17 10.92
C THR A 89 0.76 18.14 10.55
N LEU A 90 0.87 17.03 11.28
CA LEU A 90 1.89 15.99 11.06
C LEU A 90 1.88 15.48 9.61
N ILE A 91 0.73 15.09 9.06
CA ILE A 91 0.64 14.55 7.69
C ILE A 91 1.07 15.60 6.65
N SER A 92 0.81 16.89 6.90
CA SER A 92 1.26 17.97 6.03
C SER A 92 2.79 18.12 6.02
N ILE A 93 3.44 17.90 7.18
CA ILE A 93 4.92 17.85 7.28
C ILE A 93 5.45 16.66 6.49
N LEU A 94 4.90 15.45 6.69
CA LEU A 94 5.35 14.25 5.98
C LEU A 94 5.26 14.42 4.46
N ASN A 95 4.16 15.01 3.96
CA ASN A 95 3.99 15.26 2.53
C ASN A 95 4.96 16.29 1.95
N LYS A 96 5.64 17.09 2.78
CA LYS A 96 6.58 18.14 2.36
C LYS A 96 8.03 17.71 2.46
N ILE A 97 8.33 16.74 3.32
CA ILE A 97 9.67 16.20 3.53
C ILE A 97 9.74 14.86 2.81
N PRO A 98 10.42 14.77 1.65
CA PRO A 98 10.42 13.56 0.81
C PRO A 98 11.07 12.35 1.49
N PHE A 99 11.88 12.58 2.52
CA PHE A 99 12.55 11.55 3.32
C PHE A 99 11.66 10.97 4.42
N LEU A 100 10.43 11.46 4.59
CA LEU A 100 9.51 10.95 5.59
C LEU A 100 8.35 10.22 4.91
N LYS A 101 8.19 8.93 5.23
CA LYS A 101 7.10 8.12 4.71
C LYS A 101 6.35 7.45 5.85
N LEU A 102 5.06 7.70 5.95
CA LEU A 102 4.19 6.93 6.83
C LEU A 102 4.21 5.47 6.35
N LEU A 103 4.48 4.53 7.26
CA LEU A 103 4.46 3.11 6.88
C LEU A 103 3.06 2.71 6.43
N GLU A 104 2.94 1.98 5.33
CA GLU A 104 1.66 1.40 4.92
C GLU A 104 1.86 -0.11 4.87
N ILE A 105 0.99 -0.86 5.53
CA ILE A 105 0.96 -2.33 5.45
C ILE A 105 -0.22 -2.76 4.59
N THR A 106 -0.13 -3.91 3.94
CA THR A 106 -1.26 -4.42 3.14
C THR A 106 -2.37 -4.93 4.07
N ASN A 107 -3.57 -5.13 3.55
CA ASN A 107 -4.67 -5.65 4.35
C ASN A 107 -4.38 -7.07 4.87
N ARG A 108 -3.69 -7.88 4.06
CA ARG A 108 -3.18 -9.19 4.47
C ARG A 108 -2.21 -9.09 5.66
N HIS A 109 -1.18 -8.25 5.56
CA HIS A 109 -0.26 -8.06 6.69
C HIS A 109 -0.93 -7.41 7.91
N LEU A 110 -2.00 -6.65 7.71
CA LEU A 110 -2.82 -6.13 8.80
C LEU A 110 -3.57 -7.27 9.51
N GLU A 111 -4.00 -8.32 8.82
CA GLU A 111 -4.56 -9.53 9.43
C GLU A 111 -3.48 -10.37 10.09
N ASP A 112 -2.36 -10.60 9.41
CA ASP A 112 -1.22 -11.36 9.94
C ASP A 112 -0.76 -10.74 11.27
N LEU A 113 -0.71 -9.40 11.37
CA LEU A 113 -0.37 -8.69 12.61
C LEU A 113 -1.35 -8.98 13.77
N ILE A 114 -2.61 -9.30 13.47
CA ILE A 114 -3.61 -9.67 14.48
C ILE A 114 -3.46 -11.14 14.87
N SER A 115 -3.32 -12.03 13.89
CA SER A 115 -3.13 -13.47 14.11
C SER A 115 -1.82 -13.78 14.85
N ASP A 116 -0.70 -13.18 14.44
CA ASP A 116 0.64 -13.45 15.00
C ASP A 116 0.80 -12.98 16.45
N GLN A 117 -0.02 -12.03 16.90
CA GLN A 117 0.01 -11.55 18.29
C GLN A 117 -0.97 -12.30 19.21
N ASN A 118 -1.56 -13.41 18.73
CA ASN A 118 -2.63 -14.17 19.40
C ASN A 118 -3.82 -13.29 19.80
N TYR A 119 -4.08 -12.22 19.04
CA TYR A 119 -5.21 -11.32 19.31
C TYR A 119 -6.51 -11.81 18.70
N GLU A 120 -6.57 -13.05 18.19
CA GLU A 120 -7.76 -13.60 17.53
C GLU A 120 -8.97 -13.61 18.48
N ASP A 121 -8.76 -14.04 19.73
CA ASP A 121 -9.76 -13.99 20.80
C ASP A 121 -10.06 -12.56 21.31
N ASP A 122 -9.18 -11.60 20.99
CA ASP A 122 -9.26 -10.19 21.41
C ASP A 122 -9.86 -9.27 20.32
N ILE A 123 -10.26 -9.81 19.16
CA ILE A 123 -10.92 -9.03 18.10
C ILE A 123 -12.35 -8.72 18.53
N ILE A 124 -12.64 -7.42 18.72
CA ILE A 124 -14.00 -6.93 18.99
C ILE A 124 -14.67 -6.35 17.74
N GLY A 125 -14.13 -6.63 16.56
CA GLY A 125 -14.66 -6.29 15.26
C GLY A 125 -13.70 -5.48 14.39
N PHE A 126 -14.09 -5.28 13.14
CA PHE A 126 -13.26 -4.63 12.13
C PHE A 126 -14.04 -3.60 11.32
N ILE A 127 -13.29 -2.78 10.58
CA ILE A 127 -13.84 -1.85 9.60
C ILE A 127 -13.26 -2.23 8.25
N ALA A 128 -14.13 -2.71 7.36
CA ALA A 128 -13.81 -2.94 5.97
C ALA A 128 -14.39 -1.82 5.11
N LYS A 129 -13.62 -1.39 4.10
CA LYS A 129 -14.08 -0.38 3.14
C LYS A 129 -14.12 -0.98 1.77
N TYR A 130 -15.26 -0.80 1.12
CA TYR A 130 -15.52 -1.25 -0.22
C TYR A 130 -15.94 -0.09 -1.10
N GLN A 131 -15.44 -0.11 -2.33
CA GLN A 131 -15.95 0.75 -3.38
C GLN A 131 -16.76 -0.12 -4.34
N PRO A 132 -18.09 0.05 -4.39
CA PRO A 132 -18.93 -0.70 -5.30
C PRO A 132 -18.50 -0.52 -6.75
N TYR A 133 -18.36 -1.64 -7.44
CA TYR A 133 -18.24 -1.67 -8.90
C TYR A 133 -19.38 -0.85 -9.52
N ASN A 134 -19.07 0.03 -10.48
CA ASN A 134 -20.00 0.98 -11.13
C ASN A 134 -20.60 2.10 -10.27
N SER A 135 -20.07 2.39 -9.09
CA SER A 135 -20.44 3.64 -8.42
C SER A 135 -19.74 4.83 -9.09
N LYS A 136 -20.50 5.81 -9.60
CA LYS A 136 -19.96 7.11 -10.07
C LYS A 136 -19.11 7.73 -8.98
N GLU A 137 -17.78 7.56 -9.03
CA GLU A 137 -16.61 8.06 -8.25
C GLU A 137 -16.76 8.50 -6.77
N LYS A 138 -17.93 8.39 -6.15
CA LYS A 138 -18.29 9.06 -4.89
C LYS A 138 -18.96 8.14 -3.88
N ARG A 139 -19.45 6.94 -4.26
CA ARG A 139 -20.05 6.03 -3.26
C ARG A 139 -18.95 5.17 -2.64
N LYS A 140 -18.81 5.30 -1.32
CA LYS A 140 -17.93 4.47 -0.50
C LYS A 140 -18.81 3.77 0.51
N ILE A 141 -18.81 2.45 0.50
CA ILE A 141 -19.51 1.64 1.51
C ILE A 141 -18.48 1.30 2.58
N THR A 142 -18.82 1.60 3.83
CA THR A 142 -18.02 1.23 4.98
C THR A 142 -18.83 0.22 5.77
N ILE A 143 -18.32 -1.00 5.90
CA ILE A 143 -18.89 -2.04 6.72
C ILE A 143 -18.18 -1.96 8.07
N ASN A 144 -18.95 -1.65 9.11
CA ASN A 144 -18.45 -1.66 10.48
C ASN A 144 -19.01 -2.90 11.18
N VAL A 145 -18.15 -3.85 11.46
CA VAL A 145 -18.50 -5.03 12.26
C VAL A 145 -18.13 -4.76 13.72
N TYR A 146 -18.99 -5.21 14.62
CA TYR A 146 -18.81 -5.13 16.07
C TYR A 146 -19.03 -6.53 16.63
N GLY A 147 -18.08 -7.00 17.45
CA GLY A 147 -18.10 -8.34 18.05
C GLY A 147 -17.88 -9.48 17.06
N GLY A 148 -17.36 -9.21 15.86
CA GLY A 148 -17.06 -10.24 14.87
C GLY A 148 -15.57 -10.53 14.77
N ASP A 149 -15.25 -11.76 14.38
CA ASP A 149 -13.91 -12.33 14.37
C ASP A 149 -13.32 -12.44 12.94
N LEU A 150 -12.26 -13.25 12.77
CA LEU A 150 -11.65 -13.51 11.47
C LEU A 150 -12.53 -14.39 10.55
N GLU A 151 -13.38 -15.24 11.11
CA GLU A 151 -14.32 -16.06 10.33
C GLU A 151 -15.40 -15.16 9.70
N ASP A 152 -15.96 -14.24 10.48
CA ASP A 152 -16.88 -13.20 9.99
C ASP A 152 -16.25 -12.34 8.89
N LEU A 153 -14.97 -12.03 9.01
CA LEU A 153 -14.23 -11.31 7.98
C LEU A 153 -14.11 -12.12 6.69
N SER A 154 -13.85 -13.42 6.79
CA SER A 154 -13.86 -14.33 5.63
C SER A 154 -15.25 -14.37 4.97
N ASN A 155 -16.31 -14.49 5.77
CA ASN A 155 -17.68 -14.49 5.26
C ASN A 155 -18.01 -13.18 4.53
N ILE A 156 -17.60 -12.03 5.07
CA ILE A 156 -17.83 -10.72 4.42
C ILE A 156 -16.94 -10.56 3.18
N ARG A 157 -15.75 -11.16 3.12
CA ARG A 157 -14.96 -11.24 1.89
C ARG A 157 -15.69 -12.04 0.82
N ASP A 158 -16.26 -13.17 1.15
CA ASP A 158 -16.93 -13.98 0.12
C ASP A 158 -18.18 -13.28 -0.43
N ILE A 159 -18.90 -12.55 0.44
CA ILE A 159 -20.16 -11.88 0.07
C ILE A 159 -19.89 -10.53 -0.61
N PHE A 160 -19.04 -9.71 -0.02
CA PHE A 160 -18.85 -8.30 -0.40
C PHE A 160 -17.48 -8.02 -1.01
N PHE A 161 -16.56 -8.99 -0.94
CA PHE A 161 -15.15 -8.99 -1.32
C PHE A 161 -14.44 -7.68 -0.98
N VAL A 162 -14.51 -7.45 0.32
CA VAL A 162 -13.96 -6.29 1.00
C VAL A 162 -12.72 -6.72 1.75
N GLU A 163 -11.80 -5.78 1.92
CA GLU A 163 -10.61 -6.02 2.71
C GLU A 163 -10.66 -5.16 3.99
N PRO A 164 -10.16 -5.66 5.12
CA PRO A 164 -10.10 -4.89 6.34
C PRO A 164 -9.12 -3.73 6.14
N LYS A 165 -9.52 -2.53 6.58
CA LYS A 165 -8.58 -1.39 6.71
C LYS A 165 -8.25 -1.08 8.16
N THR A 166 -9.00 -1.67 9.07
CA THR A 166 -8.87 -1.42 10.50
C THR A 166 -9.39 -2.61 11.27
N PHE A 167 -8.62 -3.07 12.25
CA PHE A 167 -9.12 -3.95 13.31
C PHE A 167 -9.33 -3.15 14.60
N LYS A 168 -10.38 -3.48 15.34
CA LYS A 168 -10.56 -3.07 16.73
C LYS A 168 -10.17 -4.25 17.59
N TYR A 169 -9.32 -4.00 18.58
CA TYR A 169 -8.86 -5.02 19.50
C TYR A 169 -9.17 -4.60 20.94
N SER A 170 -9.37 -5.58 21.79
CA SER A 170 -9.59 -5.45 23.22
C SER A 170 -8.80 -6.54 23.93
N LEU A 171 -7.64 -6.20 24.48
CA LEU A 171 -6.80 -7.17 25.18
C LEU A 171 -7.31 -7.35 26.61
N SER A 172 -7.54 -8.60 27.00
CA SER A 172 -8.01 -8.96 28.34
C SER A 172 -7.05 -9.90 29.06
N ASN A 173 -6.92 -9.75 30.38
CA ASN A 173 -6.27 -10.76 31.24
C ASN A 173 -7.29 -11.56 32.09
N SER A 174 -8.59 -11.25 31.96
CA SER A 174 -9.82 -11.85 32.56
C SER A 174 -10.82 -10.70 32.88
N PRO A 175 -12.13 -10.95 33.09
CA PRO A 175 -13.27 -10.66 32.21
C PRO A 175 -13.52 -9.17 31.83
N SER A 176 -12.67 -8.23 32.22
CA SER A 176 -12.69 -6.84 31.78
C SER A 176 -11.53 -6.54 30.82
N SER A 177 -11.83 -5.81 29.74
CA SER A 177 -10.84 -5.34 28.77
C SER A 177 -9.84 -4.39 29.43
N VAL A 178 -8.56 -4.76 29.42
CA VAL A 178 -7.48 -3.98 30.06
C VAL A 178 -6.95 -2.91 29.10
N ILE A 179 -6.96 -3.19 27.78
CA ILE A 179 -6.57 -2.24 26.73
C ILE A 179 -7.56 -2.33 25.57
N GLU A 180 -8.06 -1.18 25.13
CA GLU A 180 -8.85 -1.10 23.89
C GLU A 180 -8.17 -0.22 22.85
N GLY A 181 -8.17 -0.68 21.60
CA GLY A 181 -7.54 0.07 20.53
C GLY A 181 -8.04 -0.23 19.13
N LYS A 182 -7.32 0.36 18.17
CA LYS A 182 -7.53 0.11 16.74
C LYS A 182 -6.19 0.11 16.02
N ILE A 183 -6.00 -0.83 15.11
CA ILE A 183 -4.83 -0.90 14.22
C ILE A 183 -5.30 -0.58 12.81
N PHE A 184 -4.55 0.26 12.09
CA PHE A 184 -4.88 0.69 10.74
C PHE A 184 -3.77 0.28 9.78
N ASN A 185 -4.15 -0.06 8.55
CA ASN A 185 -3.17 -0.34 7.49
C ASN A 185 -2.33 0.89 7.08
N GLU A 186 -2.74 2.10 7.48
CA GLU A 186 -2.07 3.38 7.22
C GLU A 186 -0.94 3.69 8.24
N GLY A 187 -0.27 2.69 8.80
CA GLY A 187 0.94 2.92 9.64
C GLY A 187 0.69 3.59 10.98
N PHE A 188 -0.52 3.44 11.50
CA PHE A 188 -0.85 4.01 12.80
C PHE A 188 -1.81 3.10 13.55
N PHE A 189 -1.76 3.21 14.86
CA PHE A 189 -2.70 2.56 15.75
C PHE A 189 -3.11 3.52 16.87
N THR A 190 -4.20 3.19 17.55
CA THR A 190 -4.76 4.01 18.63
C THR A 190 -4.97 3.16 19.85
N MET A 191 -4.61 3.69 21.01
CA MET A 191 -5.03 3.17 22.30
C MET A 191 -6.07 4.13 22.87
N LYS A 192 -7.29 3.65 23.05
CA LYS A 192 -8.41 4.45 23.56
C LYS A 192 -8.47 4.41 25.07
N TYR A 193 -8.28 3.22 25.63
CA TYR A 193 -8.40 2.93 27.04
C TYR A 193 -7.24 2.05 27.47
N VAL A 194 -6.70 2.35 28.65
CA VAL A 194 -5.73 1.55 29.39
C VAL A 194 -6.22 1.59 30.83
N GLU A 195 -6.47 0.42 31.42
CA GLU A 195 -6.86 0.32 32.81
C GLU A 195 -5.71 0.76 33.73
N GLN A 196 -6.04 1.42 34.84
CA GLN A 196 -5.05 1.90 35.80
C GLN A 196 -4.26 0.73 36.37
N GLY A 197 -2.93 0.83 36.40
CA GLY A 197 -2.03 -0.24 36.85
C GLY A 197 -1.53 -1.17 35.73
N TYR A 198 -1.98 -0.97 34.49
CA TYR A 198 -1.55 -1.74 33.31
C TYR A 198 -0.72 -0.92 32.31
N GLU A 199 -0.08 0.16 32.77
CA GLU A 199 0.72 1.06 31.92
C GLU A 199 1.91 0.33 31.28
N LEU A 200 2.56 -0.59 32.01
CA LEU A 200 3.66 -1.40 31.47
C LEU A 200 3.17 -2.33 30.35
N PHE A 201 2.00 -2.95 30.54
CA PHE A 201 1.39 -3.80 29.51
C PHE A 201 1.02 -3.00 28.25
N ALA A 202 0.57 -1.74 28.42
CA ALA A 202 0.35 -0.84 27.31
C ALA A 202 1.65 -0.48 26.58
N ILE A 203 2.75 -0.21 27.30
CA ILE A 203 4.06 0.04 26.70
C ILE A 203 4.53 -1.17 25.89
N ASP A 204 4.41 -2.38 26.44
CA ASP A 204 4.77 -3.61 25.73
C ASP A 204 3.94 -3.80 24.47
N THR A 205 2.65 -3.47 24.52
CA THR A 205 1.75 -3.52 23.36
C THR A 205 2.18 -2.51 22.27
N ILE A 206 2.52 -1.26 22.65
CA ILE A 206 3.07 -0.27 21.72
C ILE A 206 4.33 -0.83 21.06
N ASN A 207 5.26 -1.38 21.84
CA ASN A 207 6.55 -1.87 21.35
C ASN A 207 6.37 -3.06 20.40
N LYS A 208 5.52 -4.02 20.75
CA LYS A 208 5.20 -5.18 19.89
C LYS A 208 4.61 -4.73 18.56
N LEU A 209 3.56 -3.89 18.60
CA LEU A 209 2.93 -3.37 17.37
C LEU A 209 3.94 -2.60 16.52
N THR A 210 4.73 -1.71 17.12
CA THR A 210 5.76 -0.95 16.40
C THR A 210 6.75 -1.88 15.71
N LYS A 211 7.28 -2.90 16.41
CA LYS A 211 8.20 -3.88 15.84
C LYS A 211 7.57 -4.65 14.67
N SER A 212 6.33 -5.12 14.79
CA SER A 212 5.64 -5.82 13.69
C SER A 212 5.52 -4.96 12.44
N PHE A 213 5.16 -3.68 12.57
CA PHE A 213 5.13 -2.76 11.43
C PHE A 213 6.51 -2.55 10.79
N GLN A 214 7.57 -2.44 11.60
CA GLN A 214 8.94 -2.32 11.11
C GLN A 214 9.41 -3.60 10.41
N GLU A 215 9.09 -4.78 10.95
CA GLU A 215 9.41 -6.09 10.34
C GLU A 215 8.71 -6.26 9.00
N ILE A 216 7.43 -5.91 8.91
CA ILE A 216 6.69 -5.90 7.64
C ILE A 216 7.35 -4.95 6.64
N ASP A 217 7.74 -3.74 7.05
CA ASP A 217 8.45 -2.81 6.16
C ASP A 217 9.82 -3.35 5.71
N LYS A 218 10.55 -4.06 6.58
CA LYS A 218 11.81 -4.73 6.23
C LYS A 218 11.64 -5.81 5.16
N LEU A 219 10.50 -6.54 5.15
CA LEU A 219 10.17 -7.46 4.05
C LEU A 219 10.08 -6.73 2.70
N TYR A 220 9.68 -5.45 2.71
CA TYR A 220 9.66 -4.61 1.52
C TYR A 220 10.99 -3.85 1.30
N GLU A 221 11.86 -3.68 2.30
CA GLU A 221 13.16 -3.02 2.15
C GLU A 221 14.08 -3.73 1.15
N ASP A 222 14.04 -5.06 1.06
CA ASP A 222 14.81 -5.81 0.06
C ASP A 222 14.37 -5.54 -1.38
N SER A 223 13.23 -4.84 -1.58
CA SER A 223 12.81 -4.39 -2.91
C SER A 223 13.64 -3.22 -3.48
N SER A 224 14.37 -2.50 -2.63
CA SER A 224 15.22 -1.36 -3.03
C SER A 224 16.53 -1.77 -3.73
N LYS A 225 16.88 -3.06 -3.73
CA LYS A 225 18.04 -3.61 -4.47
C LYS A 225 17.70 -4.01 -5.93
N TYR A 226 16.44 -3.90 -6.38
CA TYR A 226 16.04 -4.22 -7.75
C TYR A 226 16.27 -3.06 -8.71
N LYS A 227 16.84 -3.33 -9.90
CA LYS A 227 17.22 -2.31 -10.90
C LYS A 227 16.07 -1.44 -11.44
N ASN A 228 14.81 -1.80 -11.13
CA ASN A 228 13.58 -1.04 -11.39
C ASN A 228 12.78 -0.81 -10.07
N SER A 229 13.48 -0.48 -8.99
CA SER A 229 12.86 -0.15 -7.69
C SER A 229 12.12 1.20 -7.74
N PRO A 230 10.92 1.34 -7.16
CA PRO A 230 10.06 2.44 -7.50
C PRO A 230 10.65 3.85 -7.29
N THR A 231 10.74 4.70 -8.33
CA THR A 231 11.10 6.13 -8.21
C THR A 231 10.06 7.05 -8.85
N ILE A 232 9.54 7.95 -8.03
CA ILE A 232 8.59 8.98 -8.44
C ILE A 232 9.34 10.02 -9.29
N LEU A 233 9.04 10.10 -10.58
CA LEU A 233 9.51 11.17 -11.47
C LEU A 233 8.32 11.79 -12.21
N ASN A 234 8.13 13.10 -12.04
CA ASN A 234 7.12 13.86 -12.78
C ASN A 234 7.67 14.29 -14.15
N LYS A 235 7.05 13.87 -15.26
CA LYS A 235 7.30 14.47 -16.58
C LYS A 235 6.16 14.22 -17.60
N GLY A 236 5.45 15.29 -17.98
CA GLY A 236 4.78 15.45 -19.29
C GLY A 236 3.82 14.36 -19.80
N ASN A 237 3.43 14.48 -21.08
CA ASN A 237 2.36 13.72 -21.76
C ASN A 237 2.69 12.23 -22.01
N GLY A 238 2.85 11.45 -20.94
CA GLY A 238 2.88 9.99 -20.96
C GLY A 238 2.44 9.42 -19.62
N LEU A 239 1.63 8.36 -19.64
CA LEU A 239 1.07 7.70 -18.46
C LEU A 239 1.96 6.51 -18.05
N LEU A 240 2.30 6.46 -16.76
CA LEU A 240 3.05 5.38 -16.11
C LEU A 240 2.19 4.87 -14.95
N ILE A 241 1.92 3.56 -14.91
CA ILE A 241 0.96 2.95 -13.97
C ILE A 241 1.69 2.26 -12.82
N ASN A 242 1.13 2.50 -11.64
CA ASN A 242 1.59 2.12 -10.31
C ASN A 242 1.20 0.64 -9.99
N SER A 243 2.13 -0.30 -10.21
CA SER A 243 2.07 -1.69 -9.71
C SER A 243 3.43 -2.14 -9.19
N ILE A 244 3.47 -2.74 -7.99
CA ILE A 244 4.73 -3.14 -7.32
C ILE A 244 5.43 -4.31 -8.04
N TYR A 245 4.82 -5.00 -9.02
CA TYR A 245 5.52 -5.91 -9.95
C TYR A 245 4.81 -5.90 -11.31
N SER A 246 5.53 -6.14 -12.40
CA SER A 246 5.09 -6.41 -13.76
C SER A 246 5.79 -7.69 -14.23
N ILE A 247 5.14 -8.57 -14.98
CA ILE A 247 5.73 -9.84 -15.41
C ILE A 247 5.94 -9.77 -16.92
N VAL A 248 7.19 -9.88 -17.36
CA VAL A 248 7.51 -9.91 -18.79
C VAL A 248 7.75 -11.35 -19.23
N ILE A 249 6.99 -11.79 -20.23
CA ILE A 249 7.10 -13.08 -20.89
C ILE A 249 7.71 -12.85 -22.27
N ASN A 250 8.82 -13.52 -22.57
CA ASN A 250 9.50 -13.39 -23.85
C ASN A 250 9.03 -14.46 -24.83
N ILE A 251 8.80 -14.07 -26.08
CA ILE A 251 8.41 -14.99 -27.15
C ILE A 251 9.67 -15.40 -27.93
N LYS A 252 9.93 -16.71 -28.03
CA LYS A 252 11.10 -17.23 -28.74
C LYS A 252 11.09 -16.81 -30.22
N LYS A 253 12.05 -15.97 -30.61
CA LYS A 253 12.27 -15.56 -32.02
C LYS A 253 12.36 -16.73 -33.00
N LYS A 254 12.87 -17.90 -32.58
CA LYS A 254 13.02 -19.12 -33.41
C LYS A 254 11.69 -19.74 -33.86
N ARG A 255 10.55 -19.30 -33.33
CA ARG A 255 9.22 -19.75 -33.76
C ARG A 255 8.72 -19.04 -35.02
N ILE A 256 9.35 -17.92 -35.36
CA ILE A 256 9.06 -17.11 -36.53
C ILE A 256 9.90 -17.68 -37.68
N LYS A 257 9.53 -18.89 -38.14
CA LYS A 257 10.06 -19.48 -39.37
C LYS A 257 8.93 -19.57 -40.39
N SER A 258 9.14 -19.11 -41.61
CA SER A 258 8.36 -19.65 -42.73
C SER A 258 9.10 -19.50 -44.08
N PRO A 259 8.94 -20.45 -45.02
CA PRO A 259 9.76 -20.52 -46.24
C PRO A 259 9.53 -19.36 -47.24
N ASN A 260 8.35 -18.72 -47.36
CA ASN A 260 8.10 -17.76 -48.47
C ASN A 260 7.10 -16.63 -48.13
N GLY A 261 7.53 -15.44 -47.66
CA GLY A 261 6.62 -14.36 -47.20
C GLY A 261 7.30 -13.31 -46.31
N SER A 262 6.79 -12.07 -46.31
CA SER A 262 7.44 -10.92 -45.67
C SER A 262 7.46 -11.06 -44.13
N LYS A 263 8.54 -10.58 -43.50
CA LYS A 263 8.80 -10.76 -42.05
C LYS A 263 7.78 -10.03 -41.17
N SER A 264 7.31 -8.86 -41.59
CA SER A 264 6.38 -7.99 -40.83
C SER A 264 4.94 -8.52 -40.80
N GLU A 265 4.46 -9.11 -41.90
CA GLU A 265 3.08 -9.62 -41.98
C GLU A 265 2.90 -10.87 -41.11
N ARG A 266 3.91 -11.75 -41.04
CA ARG A 266 3.86 -12.98 -40.23
C ARG A 266 4.00 -12.74 -38.73
N ASP A 267 4.82 -11.75 -38.34
CA ASP A 267 4.92 -11.35 -36.94
C ASP A 267 3.54 -10.92 -36.46
N GLN A 268 2.88 -10.06 -37.24
CA GLN A 268 1.51 -9.63 -36.94
C GLN A 268 0.54 -10.82 -36.85
N THR A 269 0.55 -11.74 -37.81
CA THR A 269 -0.31 -12.94 -37.75
C THR A 269 -0.02 -13.83 -36.53
N THR A 270 1.24 -13.98 -36.14
CA THR A 270 1.63 -14.79 -34.98
C THR A 270 1.17 -14.16 -33.67
N PHE A 271 1.32 -12.84 -33.55
CA PHE A 271 0.84 -12.09 -32.39
C PHE A 271 -0.69 -12.07 -32.32
N ASP A 272 -1.37 -11.97 -33.45
CA ASP A 272 -2.84 -12.06 -33.53
C ASP A 272 -3.34 -13.44 -33.07
N ILE A 273 -2.66 -14.51 -33.46
CA ILE A 273 -2.99 -15.88 -33.02
C ILE A 273 -2.75 -16.03 -31.51
N ILE A 274 -1.61 -15.57 -30.99
CA ILE A 274 -1.30 -15.62 -29.55
C ILE A 274 -2.34 -14.83 -28.76
N ASN A 275 -2.65 -13.62 -29.22
CA ASN A 275 -3.64 -12.74 -28.64
C ASN A 275 -5.02 -13.40 -28.55
N ASN A 276 -5.50 -13.95 -29.67
CA ASN A 276 -6.81 -14.59 -29.73
C ASN A 276 -6.87 -15.83 -28.83
N LYS A 277 -5.80 -16.62 -28.76
CA LYS A 277 -5.76 -17.78 -27.86
C LYS A 277 -5.73 -17.39 -26.38
N ILE A 278 -5.08 -16.28 -26.00
CA ILE A 278 -5.14 -15.76 -24.63
C ILE A 278 -6.57 -15.35 -24.29
N ILE A 279 -7.21 -14.59 -25.19
CA ILE A 279 -8.61 -14.19 -25.02
C ILE A 279 -9.52 -15.40 -24.88
N GLU A 280 -9.39 -16.37 -25.78
CA GLU A 280 -10.18 -17.61 -25.78
C GLU A 280 -9.96 -18.42 -24.48
N TYR A 281 -8.70 -18.62 -24.07
CA TYR A 281 -8.36 -19.38 -22.87
C TYR A 281 -9.00 -18.84 -21.60
N PHE A 282 -8.96 -17.52 -21.42
CA PHE A 282 -9.54 -16.88 -20.23
C PHE A 282 -11.05 -16.62 -20.36
N SER A 283 -11.58 -16.47 -21.58
CA SER A 283 -13.04 -16.36 -21.81
C SER A 283 -13.78 -17.66 -21.54
N ASN A 284 -13.15 -18.80 -21.85
CA ASN A 284 -13.75 -20.13 -21.68
C ASN A 284 -13.72 -20.65 -20.24
N ARG A 285 -13.17 -19.85 -19.31
CA ARG A 285 -13.09 -20.21 -17.88
C ARG A 285 -14.05 -19.35 -17.08
N SER A 286 -15.03 -19.98 -16.44
CA SER A 286 -16.04 -19.32 -15.61
C SER A 286 -15.44 -18.41 -14.53
N ARG A 287 -14.31 -18.81 -13.94
CA ARG A 287 -13.51 -18.06 -12.94
C ARG A 287 -13.01 -16.70 -13.44
N TYR A 288 -12.75 -16.56 -14.74
CA TYR A 288 -12.12 -15.36 -15.28
C TYR A 288 -13.11 -14.50 -16.09
N GLN A 289 -12.85 -13.21 -16.11
CA GLN A 289 -13.43 -12.28 -17.07
C GLN A 289 -12.30 -11.53 -17.75
N ILE A 290 -12.32 -11.53 -19.08
CA ILE A 290 -11.38 -10.77 -19.88
C ILE A 290 -12.08 -9.57 -20.52
N TYR A 291 -11.40 -8.44 -20.52
CA TYR A 291 -11.81 -7.22 -21.21
C TYR A 291 -10.64 -6.70 -22.04
N SER A 292 -10.88 -6.46 -23.33
CA SER A 292 -9.88 -5.93 -24.25
C SER A 292 -10.02 -4.43 -24.38
N GLU A 293 -8.95 -3.69 -24.08
CA GLU A 293 -8.90 -2.24 -24.26
C GLU A 293 -8.46 -1.89 -25.68
N ASP A 294 -7.48 -2.62 -26.20
CA ASP A 294 -7.06 -2.56 -27.59
C ASP A 294 -6.75 -3.98 -28.11
N LYS A 295 -6.23 -4.08 -29.34
CA LYS A 295 -5.92 -5.38 -29.96
C LYS A 295 -4.98 -6.23 -29.10
N PHE A 296 -4.05 -5.61 -28.39
CA PHE A 296 -2.96 -6.26 -27.67
C PHE A 296 -2.92 -5.92 -26.16
N SER A 297 -3.85 -5.11 -25.66
CA SER A 297 -4.00 -4.72 -24.25
C SER A 297 -5.30 -5.31 -23.70
N HIS A 298 -5.17 -6.21 -22.72
CA HIS A 298 -6.25 -6.94 -22.10
C HIS A 298 -6.19 -6.84 -20.59
N PHE A 299 -7.34 -6.91 -19.95
CA PHE A 299 -7.44 -7.03 -18.50
C PHE A 299 -8.05 -8.37 -18.17
N ILE A 300 -7.37 -9.11 -17.29
CA ILE A 300 -7.91 -10.33 -16.69
C ILE A 300 -8.32 -10.03 -15.26
N CYS A 301 -9.60 -10.31 -15.00
CA CYS A 301 -10.20 -10.25 -13.69
C CYS A 301 -10.45 -11.68 -13.19
N ASP A 302 -9.83 -12.06 -12.08
CA ASP A 302 -10.20 -13.24 -11.33
C ASP A 302 -11.44 -12.93 -10.50
N LYS A 303 -12.58 -13.54 -10.85
CA LYS A 303 -13.87 -13.25 -10.20
C LYS A 303 -13.90 -13.74 -8.75
N GLU A 304 -13.06 -14.73 -8.39
CA GLU A 304 -13.06 -15.34 -7.06
C GLU A 304 -12.29 -14.49 -6.04
N THR A 305 -11.09 -14.03 -6.40
CA THR A 305 -10.22 -13.25 -5.49
C THR A 305 -10.29 -11.74 -5.72
N ARG A 306 -11.08 -11.31 -6.72
CA ARG A 306 -11.11 -9.94 -7.29
C ARG A 306 -9.74 -9.38 -7.68
N SER A 307 -8.79 -10.27 -7.97
CA SER A 307 -7.48 -9.90 -8.44
C SER A 307 -7.54 -9.43 -9.88
N LYS A 308 -6.87 -8.31 -10.18
CA LYS A 308 -6.81 -7.74 -11.53
C LYS A 308 -5.37 -7.74 -12.03
N VAL A 309 -5.21 -8.17 -13.27
CA VAL A 309 -3.93 -8.17 -13.99
C VAL A 309 -4.17 -7.60 -15.38
N GLN A 310 -3.47 -6.52 -15.75
CA GLN A 310 -3.42 -6.08 -17.15
C GLN A 310 -2.40 -6.94 -17.89
N ILE A 311 -2.61 -7.18 -19.16
CA ILE A 311 -1.73 -7.88 -20.08
C ILE A 311 -1.55 -6.97 -21.28
N SER A 312 -0.31 -6.68 -21.64
CA SER A 312 0.03 -5.93 -22.85
C SER A 312 0.95 -6.78 -23.71
N ILE A 313 0.56 -7.03 -24.95
CA ILE A 313 1.38 -7.74 -25.94
C ILE A 313 2.12 -6.66 -26.75
N GLU A 314 3.44 -6.74 -26.81
CA GLU A 314 4.29 -5.81 -27.56
C GLU A 314 4.93 -6.54 -28.76
N PRO A 315 4.25 -6.61 -29.93
CA PRO A 315 4.75 -7.34 -31.11
C PRO A 315 6.16 -6.95 -31.53
N GLN A 316 6.46 -5.65 -31.53
CA GLN A 316 7.75 -5.11 -31.95
C GLN A 316 8.91 -5.51 -31.01
N LYS A 317 8.61 -5.78 -29.74
CA LYS A 317 9.59 -6.14 -28.71
C LYS A 317 9.58 -7.63 -28.38
N TYR A 318 8.70 -8.42 -29.01
CA TYR A 318 8.49 -9.84 -28.78
C TYR A 318 8.16 -10.24 -27.35
N ASN A 319 7.37 -9.41 -26.66
CA ASN A 319 7.06 -9.58 -25.25
C ASN A 319 5.55 -9.56 -24.97
N ILE A 320 5.17 -10.19 -23.87
CA ILE A 320 3.88 -10.01 -23.20
C ILE A 320 4.19 -9.52 -21.79
N ILE A 321 3.61 -8.40 -21.38
CA ILE A 321 3.85 -7.78 -20.08
C ILE A 321 2.56 -7.84 -19.28
N LEU A 322 2.60 -8.43 -18.09
CA LEU A 322 1.50 -8.43 -17.15
C LEU A 322 1.71 -7.37 -16.08
N TYR A 323 0.68 -6.61 -15.72
CA TYR A 323 0.70 -5.64 -14.64
C TYR A 323 -0.33 -6.04 -13.57
N PRO A 324 0.07 -6.81 -12.54
CA PRO A 324 -0.79 -7.06 -11.39
C PRO A 324 -1.07 -5.77 -10.63
N PHE A 325 -2.33 -5.52 -10.33
CA PHE A 325 -2.72 -4.36 -9.52
C PHE A 325 -2.33 -4.57 -8.04
N LYS A 326 -2.24 -3.49 -7.25
CA LYS A 326 -1.79 -3.49 -5.83
C LYS A 326 -2.51 -4.51 -4.93
N ASN A 327 -3.72 -4.92 -5.30
CA ASN A 327 -4.57 -5.87 -4.60
C ASN A 327 -4.63 -7.26 -5.27
N CYS A 328 -3.75 -7.54 -6.24
CA CYS A 328 -3.68 -8.84 -6.90
C CYS A 328 -3.13 -9.88 -5.91
N SER A 329 -3.91 -10.90 -5.61
CA SER A 329 -3.48 -12.05 -4.82
C SER A 329 -2.46 -12.89 -5.58
N ASP A 330 -1.49 -13.45 -4.87
CA ASP A 330 -0.44 -14.29 -5.45
C ASP A 330 -1.02 -15.52 -6.16
N MET A 331 -2.12 -16.05 -5.63
CA MET A 331 -2.85 -17.18 -6.20
C MET A 331 -3.38 -16.87 -7.61
N SER A 332 -4.03 -15.72 -7.77
CA SER A 332 -4.57 -15.29 -9.06
C SER A 332 -3.49 -14.89 -10.03
N LEU A 333 -2.42 -14.24 -9.56
CA LEU A 333 -1.29 -13.90 -10.41
C LEU A 333 -0.62 -15.16 -10.97
N ARG A 334 -0.45 -16.20 -10.14
CA ARG A 334 0.13 -17.48 -10.54
C ARG A 334 -0.77 -18.25 -11.52
N ASP A 335 -2.08 -18.33 -11.27
CA ASP A 335 -3.00 -19.05 -12.19
C ASP A 335 -3.14 -18.32 -13.54
N ILE A 336 -3.15 -16.99 -13.53
CA ILE A 336 -3.12 -16.17 -14.77
C ILE A 336 -1.81 -16.41 -15.53
N CYS A 337 -0.66 -16.41 -14.87
CA CYS A 337 0.63 -16.71 -15.50
C CYS A 337 0.69 -18.12 -16.11
N ASN A 338 0.17 -19.12 -15.39
CA ASN A 338 0.09 -20.49 -15.88
C ASN A 338 -0.89 -20.63 -17.05
N GLY A 339 -1.99 -19.88 -17.04
CA GLY A 339 -2.94 -19.83 -18.14
C GLY A 339 -2.32 -19.31 -19.43
N ILE A 340 -1.53 -18.23 -19.34
CA ILE A 340 -0.77 -17.71 -20.47
C ILE A 340 0.24 -18.76 -20.98
N ASN A 341 0.97 -19.44 -20.09
CA ASN A 341 1.90 -20.51 -20.49
C ASN A 341 1.22 -21.74 -21.12
N ARG A 342 -0.06 -22.00 -20.81
CA ARG A 342 -0.86 -23.09 -21.42
C ARG A 342 -1.37 -22.75 -22.81
N VAL A 343 -1.59 -21.47 -23.10
CA VAL A 343 -1.91 -20.98 -24.45
C VAL A 343 -0.75 -21.25 -25.40
N GLU A 344 0.49 -21.15 -24.89
CA GLU A 344 1.67 -21.29 -25.72
C GLU A 344 2.93 -21.75 -24.95
N HIS A 345 3.35 -22.98 -25.23
CA HIS A 345 4.50 -23.62 -24.58
C HIS A 345 5.86 -23.10 -25.06
N SER A 346 5.91 -22.30 -26.14
CA SER A 346 7.15 -21.68 -26.64
C SER A 346 7.54 -20.40 -25.90
N PHE A 347 6.77 -19.96 -24.91
CA PHE A 347 7.11 -18.85 -24.02
C PHE A 347 8.34 -19.20 -23.17
N ASN A 348 9.31 -18.28 -23.13
CA ASN A 348 10.44 -18.37 -22.21
C ASN A 348 10.16 -17.50 -20.99
N LEU A 349 10.46 -18.09 -19.83
CA LEU A 349 10.23 -17.65 -18.45
C LEU A 349 9.84 -16.17 -18.22
N ILE A 350 8.75 -16.03 -17.46
CA ILE A 350 8.27 -14.89 -16.69
C ILE A 350 9.42 -14.23 -15.91
N LYS A 351 9.78 -12.99 -16.25
CA LYS A 351 10.59 -12.14 -15.35
C LYS A 351 9.68 -11.13 -14.66
N SER A 352 9.58 -11.20 -13.34
CA SER A 352 8.95 -10.18 -12.49
C SER A 352 9.84 -8.94 -12.39
N PHE A 353 9.29 -7.75 -12.63
CA PHE A 353 9.92 -6.43 -12.57
C PHE A 353 9.01 -5.45 -11.86
N ILE A 354 9.46 -4.89 -10.75
CA ILE A 354 8.82 -3.72 -10.09
C ILE A 354 8.95 -2.51 -11.02
N ILE A 355 8.00 -1.56 -11.04
CA ILE A 355 8.19 -0.24 -11.69
C ILE A 355 7.65 0.89 -10.80
N ASN A 356 8.57 1.80 -10.49
CA ASN A 356 8.53 3.26 -10.26
C ASN A 356 7.22 4.02 -10.04
#